data_AF-C3MIY4-F1
#
_entry.id   AF-C3MIY4-F1
#
_cell.length_a   1.000
_cell.length_b   1.000
_cell.length_c   1.000
_cell.angle_alpha   90.00
_cell.angle_beta   90.00
_cell.angle_gamma   90.00
#
_symmetry.space_group_name_H-M   'P 1'
#
loop_
_entity.id
_entity.type
_entity.pdbx_description
1 polymer ?
#
loop_
_entity_poly.entity_id
_entity_poly.type
_entity_poly.pdbx_seq_one_letter_code
_entity_poly.pdbx_strand_id
1 'polypeptide(L)' 'MSETLQYQRNLEELVKLLRVYFQLDEVLDFAINELDDNEIVVEISAVKDRVRKVIEKLIS' A
#
# COMPACT_ATOMS: atom_id res chain seq x y z
N MET A 1 18.27 -19.05 -16.58
CA MET A 1 17.94 -18.59 -15.21
C MET A 1 16.93 -19.59 -14.66
N SER A 2 17.17 -20.22 -13.51
CA SER A 2 16.22 -21.24 -13.03
C SER A 2 14.92 -20.57 -12.58
N GLU A 3 13.79 -21.25 -12.79
CA GLU A 3 12.46 -20.78 -12.35
C GLU A 3 12.43 -20.47 -10.85
N THR A 4 13.17 -21.24 -10.05
CA THR A 4 13.35 -21.00 -8.61
C THR A 4 13.98 -19.64 -8.30
N LEU A 5 15.00 -19.24 -9.07
CA LEU A 5 15.69 -17.97 -8.86
C LEU A 5 14.79 -16.78 -9.24
N GLN A 6 13.98 -16.93 -10.29
CA GLN A 6 13.01 -15.92 -10.70
C GLN A 6 11.88 -15.77 -9.68
N TYR A 7 11.37 -16.89 -9.16
CA TYR A 7 10.34 -16.90 -8.13
C TYR A 7 10.80 -16.19 -6.84
N GLN A 8 12.03 -16.45 -6.40
CA GLN A 8 12.61 -15.76 -5.25
C GLN A 8 12.73 -14.24 -5.47
N ARG A 9 13.19 -13.79 -6.64
CA ARG A 9 13.27 -12.35 -6.96
C ARG A 9 11.90 -11.69 -6.97
N ASN A 10 10.89 -12.33 -7.55
CA ASN A 10 9.52 -11.81 -7.57
C ASN A 10 8.95 -11.68 -6.13
N LEU A 11 9.23 -12.65 -5.26
CA LEU A 11 8.83 -12.61 -3.86
C LEU A 11 9.50 -11.48 -3.07
N GLU A 12 10.81 -11.30 -3.25
CA GLU A 12 11.54 -10.18 -2.63
C GLU A 12 10.99 -8.82 -3.08
N GLU A 13 10.66 -8.70 -4.36
CA GLU A 13 10.09 -7.48 -4.93
C GLU A 13 8.69 -7.21 -4.36
N LEU A 14 7.84 -8.23 -4.25
CA LEU A 14 6.53 -8.12 -3.62
C LEU A 14 6.64 -7.69 -2.15
N VAL A 15 7.56 -8.28 -1.38
CA VAL A 15 7.79 -7.91 0.03
C VAL A 15 8.24 -6.45 0.16
N LYS A 16 9.11 -5.97 -0.74
CA LYS A 16 9.52 -4.56 -0.76
C LYS A 16 8.35 -3.63 -1.03
N LEU A 17 7.51 -3.97 -2.01
CA LEU A 17 6.32 -3.17 -2.35
C LEU A 17 5.32 -3.12 -1.18
N LEU A 18 5.07 -4.24 -0.52
CA LEU A 18 4.22 -4.28 0.68
C LEU A 18 4.77 -3.40 1.80
N ARG A 19 6.08 -3.41 2.04
CA ARG A 19 6.70 -2.53 3.05
C ARG A 19 6.49 -1.05 2.74
N VAL A 20 6.71 -0.64 1.49
CA VAL A 20 6.48 0.76 1.08
C VAL A 20 5.01 1.14 1.24
N TYR A 21 4.09 0.24 0.89
CA TYR A 21 2.66 0.45 1.10
C TYR A 21 2.32 0.68 2.58
N PHE A 22 2.81 -0.17 3.49
CA PHE A 22 2.56 0.01 4.93
C PHE A 22 3.15 1.32 5.47
N GLN A 23 4.34 1.72 5.02
CA GLN A 23 4.93 3.00 5.41
C GLN A 23 4.11 4.20 4.91
N LEU A 24 3.59 4.13 3.69
CA LEU A 24 2.67 5.15 3.16
C LEU A 24 1.37 5.20 3.94
N ASP A 25 0.84 4.04 4.33
CA ASP A 25 -0.39 3.92 5.13
C ASP A 25 -0.26 4.69 6.45
N GLU A 26 0.85 4.49 7.17
CA GLU A 26 1.18 5.19 8.43
C GLU A 26 1.32 6.70 8.24
N VAL A 27 2.01 7.16 7.18
CA VAL A 27 2.16 8.60 6.89
C VAL A 27 0.81 9.25 6.60
N LEU A 28 -0.05 8.56 5.84
CA LEU A 28 -1.39 9.06 5.53
C LEU A 28 -2.30 9.07 6.76
N ASP A 29 -2.20 8.08 7.65
CA ASP A 29 -2.94 8.09 8.92
C ASP A 29 -2.48 9.23 9.82
N PHE A 30 -1.17 9.46 9.93
CA PHE A 30 -0.64 10.63 10.63
C PHE A 30 -1.19 11.93 10.03
N ALA A 31 -1.13 12.09 8.71
CA ALA A 31 -1.63 13.28 8.04
C ALA A 31 -3.14 13.49 8.26
N ILE A 32 -3.95 12.42 8.19
CA ILE A 32 -5.39 12.48 8.48
C ILE A 32 -5.65 12.96 9.91
N ASN A 33 -4.89 12.46 10.89
CA ASN A 33 -5.10 12.81 12.29
C ASN A 33 -4.66 14.25 12.62
N GLU A 34 -3.66 14.78 11.93
CA GLU A 34 -3.16 16.16 12.12
C GLU A 34 -3.93 17.19 11.27
N LEU A 35 -4.62 16.75 10.22
CA LEU A 35 -5.45 17.61 9.38
C LEU A 35 -6.80 17.88 10.05
N ASP A 36 -7.09 19.15 10.29
CA ASP A 36 -8.40 19.61 10.78
C ASP A 36 -9.39 19.90 9.62
N ASP A 37 -9.14 19.28 8.45
CA ASP A 37 -9.92 19.43 7.22
C ASP A 37 -10.66 18.13 6.87
N ASN A 38 -11.96 18.12 7.17
CA ASN A 38 -12.83 16.96 6.97
C ASN A 38 -12.97 16.55 5.50
N GLU A 39 -12.87 17.47 4.53
CA GLU A 39 -13.04 17.13 3.11
C GLU A 39 -11.81 16.37 2.59
N ILE A 40 -10.62 16.85 2.94
CA ILE A 40 -9.35 16.22 2.57
C ILE A 40 -9.21 14.85 3.25
N VAL A 41 -9.61 14.73 4.51
CA VAL A 41 -9.58 13.45 5.24
C VAL A 41 -10.44 12.40 4.55
N VAL A 42 -11.64 12.76 4.09
CA VAL A 42 -12.54 11.86 3.36
C VAL A 42 -11.94 11.43 2.02
N GLU A 43 -11.33 12.36 1.28
CA GLU A 43 -10.69 12.04 0.00
C GLU A 43 -9.50 11.08 0.18
N ILE A 44 -8.60 11.35 1.12
CA ILE A 44 -7.44 10.49 1.41
C ILE A 44 -7.91 9.10 1.83
N SER A 45 -8.92 9.03 2.71
CA SER A 45 -9.49 7.76 3.18
C SER A 45 -10.05 6.93 2.01
N ALA A 46 -10.76 7.56 1.09
CA ALA A 46 -11.29 6.90 -0.11
C ALA A 46 -10.19 6.38 -1.04
N VAL A 47 -9.08 7.13 -1.18
CA VAL A 47 -7.91 6.70 -1.96
C VAL A 47 -7.22 5.51 -1.29
N LYS A 48 -6.99 5.54 0.02
CA LYS A 48 -6.41 4.42 0.79
C LYS A 48 -7.19 3.12 0.56
N ASP A 49 -8.52 3.19 0.66
CA ASP A 49 -9.40 2.05 0.45
C ASP A 49 -9.34 1.49 -0.98
N ARG A 50 -9.22 2.36 -2.00
CA ARG A 50 -9.06 1.92 -3.39
C ARG A 50 -7.74 1.21 -3.62
N VAL A 51 -6.64 1.74 -3.06
CA VAL A 51 -5.32 1.12 -3.15
C VAL A 51 -5.33 -0.25 -2.46
N ARG A 52 -5.92 -0.36 -1.27
CA ARG A 52 -6.09 -1.64 -0.56
C ARG A 52 -6.81 -2.67 -1.42
N LYS A 53 -7.93 -2.31 -2.05
CA LYS A 53 -8.68 -3.20 -2.95
C LYS A 53 -7.89 -3.65 -4.18
N VAL A 54 -7.02 -2.79 -4.72
CA VAL A 54 -6.13 -3.17 -5.82
C VAL A 54 -5.12 -4.21 -5.36
N ILE A 55 -4.51 -4.00 -4.20
CA ILE A 55 -3.54 -4.95 -3.62
C ILE A 55 -4.22 -6.28 -3.33
N GLU A 56 -5.41 -6.27 -2.71
CA GLU A 56 -6.20 -7.48 -2.45
C GLU A 56 -6.45 -8.30 -3.72
N LYS A 57 -6.78 -7.66 -4.84
CA LYS A 57 -6.98 -8.33 -6.13
C LYS A 57 -5.70 -8.88 -6.76
N LEU A 58 -4.53 -8.34 -6.41
CA LEU A 58 -3.26 -8.83 -6.92
C LEU A 58 -2.76 -10.05 -6.12
N ILE A 59 -3.20 -10.20 -4.86
CA ILE A 59 -2.80 -11.31 -3.99
C ILE A 59 -3.83 -12.45 -3.94
N SER A 60 -5.08 -12.21 -4.37
CA SER A 60 -6.16 -13.23 -4.47
C SER A 60 -6.11 -14.01 -5.77
#